data_AF-A0A257MST7-F1
#
_entry.id   AF-A0A257MST7-F1
#
_cell.length_a   1.000
_cell.length_b   1.000
_cell.length_c   1.000
_cell.angle_alpha   90.00
_cell.angle_beta   90.00
_cell.angle_gamma   90.00
#
_symmetry.space_group_name_H-M   'P 1'
#
loop_
_entity.id
_entity.type
_entity.pdbx_description
1 polymer ?
#
loop_
_entity_poly.entity_id
_entity_poly.type
_entity_poly.pdbx_seq_one_letter_code
_entity_poly.pdbx_strand_id
1 'polypeptide(L)'
;MIICCLLVYSFVPFWSDEDGVVFATPVTQGSSAAVQVTASVAGMLNAWIDFNGNGNWADADEQIFTDEILVAGVNNLNFDVPSGAAEGDAYARFRFNTQGGLPFNGSAADGEVEDYVIKIEASTPPEPEPEPEPIESQPDRNFDSLEVGSDSAIAMNSFMGPRLKTLATNNLEIKKNQDSGACPDDCCDPWIKSVGPDGTVESHDCKDCCTKYNRDTIKVGSRDAIAFGMASATNNVKVVAEQK
;
A
#
# COMPACT_ATOMS: atom_id res chain seq x y z
N MET A 1 -32.96 33.04 -16.05
CA MET A 1 -33.17 31.60 -15.89
C MET A 1 -32.06 30.89 -16.63
N ILE A 2 -30.88 30.94 -16.01
CA ILE A 2 -29.57 30.72 -16.62
C ILE A 2 -28.76 29.67 -15.83
N ILE A 3 -29.28 29.11 -14.77
CA ILE A 3 -28.81 27.89 -14.14
C ILE A 3 -29.96 26.87 -14.20
N CYS A 4 -29.65 25.61 -14.51
CA CYS A 4 -30.39 24.74 -15.45
C CYS A 4 -31.93 24.59 -15.29
N CYS A 5 -32.68 24.96 -16.35
CA CYS A 5 -34.02 24.44 -16.67
C CYS A 5 -33.90 23.58 -17.93
N LEU A 6 -33.85 22.24 -17.79
CA LEU A 6 -33.92 21.32 -18.92
C LEU A 6 -35.29 20.61 -18.95
N LEU A 7 -36.16 21.06 -19.85
CA LEU A 7 -37.45 20.45 -20.12
C LEU A 7 -37.31 19.06 -20.78
N VAL A 8 -37.64 17.98 -20.07
CA VAL A 8 -38.35 16.81 -20.64
C VAL A 8 -39.06 15.96 -19.58
N TYR A 9 -40.39 16.02 -19.59
CA TYR A 9 -41.39 14.99 -19.23
C TYR A 9 -41.16 14.11 -17.97
N SER A 10 -41.62 14.59 -16.80
CA SER A 10 -42.65 13.94 -15.96
C SER A 10 -42.58 14.47 -14.52
N PHE A 11 -43.56 15.31 -14.17
CA PHE A 11 -44.10 15.46 -12.82
C PHE A 11 -43.10 15.70 -11.67
N VAL A 12 -42.41 16.85 -11.68
CA VAL A 12 -41.90 17.47 -10.46
C VAL A 12 -42.29 18.97 -10.44
N PRO A 13 -42.78 19.52 -9.32
CA PRO A 13 -43.35 20.86 -9.26
C PRO A 13 -42.26 21.96 -9.18
N PHE A 14 -42.27 22.85 -10.16
CA PHE A 14 -41.82 24.26 -10.31
C PHE A 14 -41.12 25.09 -9.19
N TRP A 15 -40.71 24.57 -8.03
CA TRP A 15 -40.02 25.36 -6.98
C TRP A 15 -38.82 24.58 -6.43
N SER A 16 -37.73 24.52 -7.20
CA SER A 16 -36.35 24.54 -6.74
C SER A 16 -35.49 24.60 -8.00
N ASP A 17 -35.08 25.80 -8.39
CA ASP A 17 -34.07 26.07 -9.42
C ASP A 17 -32.63 25.82 -8.91
N GLU A 18 -32.49 25.39 -7.64
CA GLU A 18 -31.26 25.02 -6.93
C GLU A 18 -30.57 23.73 -7.42
N ASP A 19 -30.61 23.45 -8.73
CA ASP A 19 -29.98 22.26 -9.34
C ASP A 19 -28.69 22.64 -10.10
N GLY A 20 -28.24 23.87 -9.93
CA GLY A 20 -27.13 24.47 -10.66
C GLY A 20 -25.74 24.08 -10.25
N VAL A 21 -25.57 23.90 -8.95
CA VAL A 21 -24.28 23.74 -8.30
C VAL A 21 -24.25 22.42 -7.55
N VAL A 22 -23.26 21.59 -7.86
CA VAL A 22 -23.07 20.28 -7.24
C VAL A 22 -21.66 20.17 -6.71
N PHE A 23 -21.52 20.01 -5.39
CA PHE A 23 -20.22 19.73 -4.78
C PHE A 23 -19.78 18.30 -5.15
N ALA A 24 -18.71 18.20 -5.93
CA ALA A 24 -18.21 16.94 -6.46
C ALA A 24 -17.30 16.19 -5.47
N THR A 25 -16.72 16.92 -4.50
CA THR A 25 -15.94 16.35 -3.40
C THR A 25 -16.39 16.95 -2.06
N PRO A 26 -16.07 16.29 -0.93
CA PRO A 26 -16.25 16.89 0.39
C PRO A 26 -15.50 18.22 0.53
N VAL A 27 -16.05 19.13 1.34
CA VAL A 27 -15.40 20.37 1.73
C VAL A 27 -14.67 20.11 3.05
N THR A 28 -13.40 19.76 2.95
CA THR A 28 -12.58 19.37 4.11
C THR A 28 -11.52 20.43 4.39
N GLN A 29 -11.31 20.78 5.66
CA GLN A 29 -10.30 21.76 6.07
C GLN A 29 -8.93 21.50 5.42
N GLY A 30 -8.29 22.58 4.94
CA GLY A 30 -6.92 22.54 4.42
C GLY A 30 -6.74 21.74 3.13
N SER A 31 -7.84 21.34 2.49
CA SER A 31 -7.85 20.54 1.26
C SER A 31 -8.47 21.33 0.11
N SER A 32 -8.17 20.92 -1.13
CA SER A 32 -8.86 21.43 -2.31
C SER A 32 -10.18 20.68 -2.50
N ALA A 33 -11.26 21.41 -2.75
CA ALA A 33 -12.58 20.87 -3.05
C ALA A 33 -12.98 21.20 -4.49
N ALA A 34 -13.84 20.36 -5.09
CA ALA A 34 -14.34 20.52 -6.44
C ALA A 34 -15.85 20.72 -6.47
N VAL A 35 -16.31 21.58 -7.37
CA VAL A 35 -17.70 21.90 -7.62
C VAL A 35 -18.00 21.86 -9.12
N GLN A 36 -19.17 21.35 -9.46
CA GLN A 36 -19.73 21.37 -10.81
C GLN A 36 -20.80 22.45 -10.89
N VAL A 37 -20.62 23.40 -11.80
CA VAL A 37 -21.57 24.50 -12.03
C VAL A 37 -22.13 24.40 -13.45
N THR A 38 -23.46 24.28 -13.56
CA THR A 38 -24.15 24.17 -14.84
C THR A 38 -24.71 25.53 -15.26
N ALA A 39 -24.06 26.21 -16.20
CA ALA A 39 -24.51 27.48 -16.73
C ALA A 39 -25.28 27.27 -18.05
N SER A 40 -26.34 28.04 -18.28
CA SER A 40 -27.16 27.97 -19.51
C SER A 40 -26.61 28.87 -20.62
N VAL A 41 -25.83 29.88 -20.25
CA VAL A 41 -25.10 30.77 -21.17
C VAL A 41 -23.70 31.03 -20.62
N ALA A 42 -22.81 31.54 -21.48
CA ALA A 42 -21.51 32.00 -21.01
C ALA A 42 -21.63 33.28 -20.16
N GLY A 43 -20.78 33.42 -19.16
CA GLY A 43 -20.75 34.59 -18.27
C GLY A 43 -19.72 34.43 -17.15
N MET A 44 -19.93 35.14 -16.06
CA MET A 44 -19.00 35.25 -14.94
C MET A 44 -19.65 34.77 -13.64
N LEU A 45 -18.94 33.95 -12.89
CA LEU A 45 -19.32 33.44 -11.57
C LEU A 45 -18.50 34.10 -10.47
N ASN A 46 -19.19 34.57 -9.44
CA ASN A 46 -18.60 34.93 -8.17
C ASN A 46 -19.20 34.04 -7.09
N ALA A 47 -18.39 33.53 -6.17
CA ALA A 47 -18.89 32.67 -5.10
C ALA A 47 -18.13 32.87 -3.80
N TRP A 48 -18.84 32.65 -2.69
CA TRP A 48 -18.33 32.80 -1.33
C TRP A 48 -18.77 31.63 -0.46
N ILE A 49 -17.98 31.32 0.56
CA ILE A 49 -18.29 30.38 1.64
C ILE A 49 -17.95 31.06 2.96
N ASP A 50 -18.89 31.05 3.91
CA ASP A 50 -18.66 31.51 5.29
C ASP A 50 -17.80 30.47 6.02
N PHE A 51 -16.49 30.51 5.76
CA PHE A 51 -15.56 29.54 6.32
C PHE A 51 -15.36 29.72 7.82
N ASN A 52 -15.57 30.92 8.37
CA ASN A 52 -15.31 31.18 9.79
C ASN A 52 -16.59 31.06 10.66
N GLY A 53 -17.76 30.87 10.05
CA GLY A 53 -19.05 30.65 10.70
C GLY A 53 -19.63 31.91 11.36
N ASN A 54 -19.26 33.09 10.90
CA ASN A 54 -19.67 34.36 11.51
C ASN A 54 -20.99 34.92 10.92
N GLY A 55 -21.56 34.25 9.91
CA GLY A 55 -22.82 34.61 9.27
C GLY A 55 -22.72 35.70 8.22
N ASN A 56 -21.53 36.01 7.70
CA ASN A 56 -21.34 36.92 6.58
C ASN A 56 -20.20 36.45 5.64
N TRP A 57 -19.92 37.23 4.59
CA TRP A 57 -18.91 36.92 3.56
C TRP A 57 -17.94 38.10 3.33
N ALA A 58 -17.71 38.90 4.37
CA ALA A 58 -16.92 40.13 4.26
C ALA A 58 -15.42 39.90 4.42
N ASP A 59 -15.01 38.70 4.87
CA ASP A 59 -13.62 38.36 5.08
C ASP A 59 -12.94 37.95 3.75
N ALA A 60 -11.67 38.31 3.60
CA ALA A 60 -10.98 38.18 2.31
C ALA A 60 -10.74 36.71 1.89
N ASP A 61 -10.75 35.79 2.84
CA ASP A 61 -10.57 34.34 2.65
C ASP A 61 -11.88 33.59 2.35
N GLU A 62 -13.02 34.29 2.32
CA GLU A 62 -14.34 33.70 2.10
C GLU A 62 -14.74 33.68 0.63
N GLN A 63 -14.11 34.49 -0.23
CA GLN A 63 -14.39 34.49 -1.66
C GLN A 63 -13.61 33.38 -2.37
N ILE A 64 -14.32 32.39 -2.91
CA ILE A 64 -13.72 31.23 -3.59
C ILE A 64 -13.60 31.43 -5.11
N PHE A 65 -14.45 32.26 -5.71
CA PHE A 65 -14.38 32.62 -7.14
C PHE A 65 -14.64 34.11 -7.34
N THR A 66 -13.83 34.73 -8.21
CA THR A 66 -13.92 36.14 -8.59
C THR A 66 -13.97 36.25 -10.10
N ASP A 67 -15.14 36.60 -10.64
CA ASP A 67 -15.40 36.70 -12.08
C ASP A 67 -14.89 35.48 -12.89
N GLU A 68 -15.14 34.28 -12.37
CA GLU A 68 -14.75 33.03 -13.00
C GLU A 68 -15.55 32.81 -14.28
N ILE A 69 -14.86 32.60 -15.40
CA ILE A 69 -15.50 32.49 -16.71
C ILE A 69 -16.18 31.14 -16.84
N LEU A 70 -17.50 31.14 -16.99
CA LEU A 70 -18.25 29.93 -17.31
C LEU A 70 -18.62 29.88 -18.79
N VAL A 71 -18.60 28.68 -19.35
CA VAL A 71 -19.24 28.39 -20.64
C VAL A 71 -20.62 27.78 -20.42
N ALA A 72 -21.48 27.87 -21.43
CA ALA A 72 -22.75 27.14 -21.41
C ALA A 72 -22.50 25.64 -21.31
N GLY A 73 -23.18 24.98 -20.38
CA GLY A 73 -22.98 23.58 -19.98
C GLY A 73 -22.35 23.45 -18.59
N VAL A 74 -21.79 22.27 -18.34
CA VAL A 74 -21.15 21.92 -17.06
C VAL A 74 -19.72 22.46 -17.02
N ASN A 75 -19.39 23.17 -15.94
CA ASN A 75 -18.06 23.70 -15.64
C ASN A 75 -17.55 23.02 -14.37
N ASN A 76 -16.37 22.40 -14.43
CA ASN A 76 -15.73 21.80 -13.25
C ASN A 76 -14.74 22.81 -12.70
N LEU A 77 -14.97 23.25 -11.46
CA LEU A 77 -14.15 24.25 -10.78
C LEU A 77 -13.60 23.69 -9.48
N ASN A 78 -12.45 24.20 -9.07
CA ASN A 78 -11.79 23.81 -7.83
C ASN A 78 -11.53 25.06 -6.99
N PHE A 79 -11.63 24.92 -5.66
CA PHE A 79 -11.31 25.97 -4.71
C PHE A 79 -10.60 25.37 -3.49
N ASP A 80 -9.84 26.20 -2.79
CA ASP A 80 -9.12 25.79 -1.59
C ASP A 80 -9.95 26.08 -0.34
N VAL A 81 -10.00 25.12 0.58
CA VAL A 81 -10.65 25.27 1.88
C VAL A 81 -9.59 25.68 2.92
N PRO A 82 -9.76 26.81 3.62
CA PRO A 82 -8.83 27.21 4.68
C PRO A 82 -8.67 26.12 5.75
N SER A 83 -7.44 25.89 6.22
CA SER A 83 -7.18 24.90 7.29
C SER A 83 -7.81 25.30 8.64
N GLY A 84 -8.14 26.58 8.81
CA GLY A 84 -8.81 27.11 10.00
C GLY A 84 -10.32 27.28 9.86
N ALA A 85 -10.93 26.73 8.80
CA ALA A 85 -12.38 26.84 8.61
C ALA A 85 -13.14 26.18 9.77
N ALA A 86 -14.23 26.81 10.23
CA ALA A 86 -15.10 26.31 11.27
C ALA A 86 -15.81 25.03 10.81
N GLU A 87 -15.76 23.99 11.65
CA GLU A 87 -16.41 22.71 11.37
C GLU A 87 -17.93 22.81 11.51
N GLY A 88 -18.66 22.05 10.68
CA GLY A 88 -20.11 21.98 10.73
C GLY A 88 -20.78 22.67 9.54
N ASP A 89 -22.00 23.17 9.76
CA ASP A 89 -22.79 23.80 8.70
C ASP A 89 -22.22 25.19 8.38
N ALA A 90 -21.99 25.46 7.11
CA ALA A 90 -21.55 26.73 6.57
C ALA A 90 -22.47 27.18 5.41
N TYR A 91 -22.50 28.48 5.14
CA TYR A 91 -23.32 29.04 4.08
C TYR A 91 -22.46 29.41 2.87
N ALA A 92 -22.83 28.85 1.72
CA ALA A 92 -22.21 29.16 0.44
C ALA A 92 -23.17 29.98 -0.42
N ARG A 93 -22.64 30.95 -1.16
CA ARG A 93 -23.39 31.78 -2.10
C ARG A 93 -22.72 31.76 -3.46
N PHE A 94 -23.48 31.44 -4.50
CA PHE A 94 -23.05 31.49 -5.88
C PHE A 94 -23.84 32.59 -6.61
N ARG A 95 -23.14 33.45 -7.32
CA ARG A 95 -23.73 34.57 -8.05
C ARG A 95 -23.19 34.60 -9.47
N PHE A 96 -24.07 34.59 -10.44
CA PHE A 96 -23.71 34.58 -11.85
C PHE A 96 -24.30 35.78 -12.58
N ASN A 97 -23.57 36.39 -13.51
CA ASN A 97 -24.11 37.33 -14.50
C ASN A 97 -23.30 37.32 -15.80
N THR A 98 -23.71 38.08 -16.81
CA THR A 98 -22.95 38.12 -18.08
C THR A 98 -21.74 39.06 -18.04
N GLN A 99 -21.66 39.97 -17.05
CA GLN A 99 -20.68 41.06 -17.02
C GLN A 99 -19.56 40.93 -15.97
N GLY A 100 -19.77 40.14 -14.91
CA GLY A 100 -18.92 40.11 -13.72
C GLY A 100 -19.19 41.25 -12.72
N GLY A 101 -18.29 41.41 -11.76
CA GLY A 101 -18.27 42.50 -10.78
C GLY A 101 -19.35 42.43 -9.71
N LEU A 102 -19.88 41.25 -9.41
CA LEU A 102 -20.92 41.09 -8.39
C LEU A 102 -20.30 41.04 -6.98
N PRO A 103 -20.74 41.87 -6.02
CA PRO A 103 -20.42 41.67 -4.62
C PRO A 103 -21.28 40.55 -4.01
N PHE A 104 -20.95 40.11 -2.79
CA PHE A 104 -21.73 39.11 -2.06
C PHE A 104 -23.17 39.57 -1.75
N ASN A 105 -23.42 40.88 -1.76
CA ASN A 105 -24.71 41.51 -1.49
C ASN A 105 -25.33 42.20 -2.72
N GLY A 106 -26.50 42.81 -2.54
CA GLY A 106 -27.17 43.53 -3.62
C GLY A 106 -27.80 42.62 -4.68
N SER A 107 -28.28 43.22 -5.77
CA SER A 107 -28.98 42.51 -6.84
C SER A 107 -28.02 42.10 -7.97
N ALA A 108 -28.26 40.95 -8.59
CA ALA A 108 -27.62 40.56 -9.84
C ALA A 108 -28.56 40.96 -11.00
N ALA A 109 -28.19 42.00 -11.76
CA ALA A 109 -29.11 42.68 -12.69
C ALA A 109 -29.64 41.79 -13.83
N ASP A 110 -28.78 40.92 -14.37
CA ASP A 110 -29.03 39.99 -15.46
C ASP A 110 -28.61 38.56 -15.08
N GLY A 111 -28.66 38.27 -13.78
CA GLY A 111 -27.99 37.15 -13.16
C GLY A 111 -28.84 36.40 -12.15
N GLU A 112 -28.25 35.37 -11.56
CA GLU A 112 -28.87 34.52 -10.54
C GLU A 112 -28.03 34.49 -9.28
N VAL A 113 -28.70 34.24 -8.15
CA VAL A 113 -28.10 34.09 -6.83
C VAL A 113 -28.64 32.81 -6.24
N GLU A 114 -27.76 31.89 -5.89
CA GLU A 114 -28.09 30.62 -5.25
C GLU A 114 -27.36 30.54 -3.90
N ASP A 115 -28.07 30.05 -2.88
CA ASP A 115 -27.60 29.98 -1.50
C ASP A 115 -27.70 28.53 -1.01
N TYR A 116 -26.58 27.95 -0.55
CA TYR A 116 -26.50 26.56 -0.11
C TYR A 116 -26.04 26.47 1.34
N VAL A 117 -26.63 25.53 2.08
CA VAL A 117 -26.05 25.04 3.33
C VAL A 117 -25.14 23.87 2.98
N ILE A 118 -23.86 24.00 3.29
CA ILE A 118 -22.85 22.98 3.08
C ILE A 118 -22.28 22.53 4.41
N LYS A 119 -21.56 21.40 4.41
CA LYS A 119 -20.90 20.89 5.60
C LYS A 119 -19.38 20.91 5.42
N ILE A 120 -18.70 21.58 6.34
CA ILE A 120 -17.24 21.60 6.44
C ILE A 120 -16.81 20.46 7.38
N GLU A 121 -15.98 19.56 6.83
CA GLU A 121 -15.42 18.42 7.54
C GLU A 121 -14.04 18.74 8.09
N ALA A 122 -13.73 18.22 9.28
CA ALA A 122 -12.42 18.32 9.88
C ALA A 122 -11.36 17.66 8.97
N SER A 123 -10.18 18.26 8.85
CA SER A 123 -9.06 17.53 8.27
C SER A 123 -8.77 16.37 9.20
N THR A 124 -9.02 15.13 8.75
CA THR A 124 -8.57 13.97 9.53
C THR A 124 -7.05 14.00 9.45
N PRO A 125 -6.32 14.23 10.55
CA PRO A 125 -4.88 14.08 10.52
C PRO A 125 -4.60 12.68 9.96
N PRO A 126 -3.54 12.49 9.15
CA PRO A 126 -3.15 11.14 8.78
C PRO A 126 -3.12 10.33 10.08
N GLU A 127 -3.97 9.30 10.15
CA GLU A 127 -3.91 8.35 11.26
C GLU A 127 -2.43 8.01 11.40
N PRO A 128 -1.83 8.12 12.60
CA PRO A 128 -0.42 7.87 12.76
C PRO A 128 -0.16 6.54 12.08
N GLU A 129 0.59 6.58 10.98
CA GLU A 129 1.02 5.38 10.28
C GLU A 129 1.56 4.50 11.40
N PRO A 130 1.00 3.28 11.60
CA PRO A 130 1.33 2.49 12.76
C PRO A 130 2.85 2.52 12.84
N GLU A 131 3.39 3.05 13.96
CA GLU A 131 4.85 3.11 14.16
C GLU A 131 5.35 1.77 13.67
N PRO A 132 6.28 1.72 12.69
CA PRO A 132 6.69 0.46 12.10
C PRO A 132 7.03 -0.40 13.29
N GLU A 133 6.24 -1.46 13.51
CA GLU A 133 6.49 -2.36 14.63
C GLU A 133 7.97 -2.67 14.57
N PRO A 134 8.70 -2.65 15.71
CA PRO A 134 10.13 -2.89 15.70
C PRO A 134 10.35 -4.07 14.78
N ILE A 135 11.11 -3.86 13.69
CA ILE A 135 11.44 -4.96 12.80
C ILE A 135 12.24 -5.90 13.69
N GLU A 136 11.54 -6.86 14.30
CA GLU A 136 12.12 -7.95 15.02
C GLU A 136 13.02 -8.56 13.96
N SER A 137 14.33 -8.48 14.19
CA SER A 137 15.33 -9.10 13.34
C SER A 137 14.77 -10.47 13.00
N GLN A 138 14.45 -10.69 11.71
CA GLN A 138 13.84 -11.94 11.25
C GLN A 138 14.57 -13.05 11.98
N PRO A 139 13.90 -13.83 12.85
CA PRO A 139 14.59 -14.84 13.63
C PRO A 139 15.37 -15.64 12.61
N ASP A 140 16.67 -15.82 12.87
CA ASP A 140 17.51 -16.71 12.08
C ASP A 140 16.63 -17.92 11.76
N ARG A 141 16.49 -18.29 10.47
CA ARG A 141 15.71 -19.48 10.07
C ARG A 141 16.44 -20.75 10.47
N ASN A 142 16.88 -20.78 11.73
CA ASN A 142 17.47 -21.88 12.40
C ASN A 142 16.42 -22.96 12.40
N PHE A 143 16.74 -24.06 11.73
CA PHE A 143 15.99 -25.28 11.92
C PHE A 143 16.36 -25.76 13.33
N ASP A 144 15.48 -25.51 14.30
CA ASP A 144 15.66 -25.90 15.71
C ASP A 144 16.05 -27.37 15.88
N SER A 145 15.59 -28.23 14.96
CA SER A 145 15.96 -29.64 14.93
C SER A 145 16.08 -30.20 13.52
N LEU A 146 17.04 -31.10 13.30
CA LEU A 146 17.05 -32.05 12.17
C LEU A 146 16.94 -33.48 12.69
N GLU A 147 15.97 -34.22 12.15
CA GLU A 147 15.87 -35.65 12.35
C GLU A 147 16.45 -36.40 11.15
N VAL A 148 17.42 -37.28 11.41
CA VAL A 148 17.96 -38.19 10.41
C VAL A 148 17.44 -39.60 10.70
N GLY A 149 16.72 -40.16 9.72
CA GLY A 149 16.12 -41.50 9.81
C GLY A 149 17.17 -42.61 10.00
N SER A 150 16.71 -43.78 10.46
CA SER A 150 17.53 -44.98 10.76
C SER A 150 18.28 -45.54 9.55
N ASP A 151 19.52 -45.99 9.74
CA ASP A 151 20.32 -46.65 8.68
C ASP A 151 20.80 -48.03 9.14
N SER A 152 20.96 -48.94 8.17
CA SER A 152 21.49 -50.29 8.40
C SER A 152 22.63 -50.62 7.43
N ALA A 153 23.74 -51.14 7.95
CA ALA A 153 24.81 -51.73 7.15
C ALA A 153 24.78 -53.26 7.32
N ILE A 154 24.64 -54.00 6.20
CA ILE A 154 24.58 -55.46 6.22
C ILE A 154 25.68 -56.03 5.34
N ALA A 155 26.54 -56.88 5.91
CA ALA A 155 27.56 -57.61 5.17
C ALA A 155 27.31 -59.11 5.32
N MET A 156 27.15 -59.80 4.19
CA MET A 156 26.96 -61.25 4.15
C MET A 156 28.05 -61.88 3.28
N ASN A 157 28.72 -62.89 3.82
CA ASN A 157 29.63 -63.73 3.06
C ASN A 157 29.17 -65.19 3.11
N SER A 158 29.40 -65.92 2.01
CA SER A 158 29.18 -67.36 1.93
C SER A 158 30.15 -68.09 2.85
N PHE A 159 29.63 -69.03 3.66
CA PHE A 159 30.43 -69.87 4.55
C PHE A 159 31.34 -70.85 3.79
N MET A 160 31.10 -71.06 2.48
CA MET A 160 31.83 -71.97 1.62
C MET A 160 32.46 -71.19 0.45
N GLY A 161 33.60 -70.53 0.69
CA GLY A 161 34.35 -69.80 -0.33
C GLY A 161 35.65 -69.21 0.23
N PRO A 162 36.61 -68.79 -0.61
CA PRO A 162 37.89 -68.25 -0.16
C PRO A 162 37.68 -67.04 0.77
N ARG A 163 38.61 -66.84 1.71
CA ARG A 163 38.59 -65.86 2.83
C ARG A 163 38.56 -64.39 2.38
N LEU A 164 37.57 -63.97 1.61
CA LEU A 164 37.37 -62.58 1.24
C LEU A 164 36.51 -61.92 2.32
N LYS A 165 37.08 -60.97 3.05
CA LYS A 165 36.35 -60.24 4.09
C LYS A 165 35.40 -59.26 3.40
N THR A 166 34.09 -59.53 3.45
CA THR A 166 33.08 -58.58 2.94
C THR A 166 32.88 -57.48 3.98
N LEU A 167 33.04 -56.23 3.56
CA LEU A 167 32.87 -55.05 4.41
C LEU A 167 31.69 -54.22 3.89
N ALA A 168 30.70 -53.98 4.74
CA ALA A 168 29.67 -52.97 4.51
C ALA A 168 29.89 -51.83 5.49
N THR A 169 30.10 -50.61 4.97
CA THR A 169 30.26 -49.42 5.80
C THR A 169 29.26 -48.37 5.37
N ASN A 170 28.47 -47.86 6.31
CA ASN A 170 27.71 -46.63 6.12
C ASN A 170 28.34 -45.51 6.98
N ASN A 171 28.61 -44.36 6.37
CA ASN A 171 29.21 -43.20 7.02
C ASN A 171 28.26 -42.00 6.84
N LEU A 172 27.45 -41.72 7.86
CA LEU A 172 26.59 -40.53 7.88
C LEU A 172 27.39 -39.36 8.46
N GLU A 173 27.64 -38.34 7.64
CA GLU A 173 28.25 -37.07 8.09
C GLU A 173 27.22 -35.94 8.05
N ILE A 174 27.02 -35.30 9.20
CA ILE A 174 26.10 -34.18 9.35
C ILE A 174 26.92 -32.92 9.64
N LYS A 175 26.81 -31.94 8.74
CA LYS A 175 27.42 -30.60 8.91
C LYS A 175 26.40 -29.67 9.57
N LYS A 176 26.77 -29.07 10.70
CA LYS A 176 25.97 -28.11 11.47
C LYS A 176 26.52 -26.70 11.28
N ASN A 177 25.62 -25.71 11.29
CA ASN A 177 25.95 -24.29 11.20
C ASN A 177 26.74 -23.97 9.92
N GLN A 178 26.13 -24.30 8.78
CA GLN A 178 26.70 -23.92 7.49
C GLN A 178 26.45 -22.42 7.29
N ASP A 179 27.53 -21.67 7.19
CA ASP A 179 27.53 -20.28 6.76
C ASP A 179 27.98 -20.26 5.30
N SER A 180 27.14 -19.77 4.38
CA SER A 180 27.51 -19.61 2.97
C SER A 180 28.48 -18.45 2.73
N GLY A 181 28.86 -17.73 3.80
CA GLY A 181 29.72 -16.56 3.76
C GLY A 181 28.94 -15.26 3.82
N ALA A 182 29.64 -14.13 3.74
CA ALA A 182 28.99 -12.82 3.66
C ALA A 182 28.10 -12.75 2.40
N CYS A 183 26.83 -12.39 2.58
CA CYS A 183 25.98 -12.02 1.47
C CYS A 183 26.62 -10.82 0.74
N PRO A 184 26.80 -10.87 -0.58
CA PRO A 184 27.07 -9.66 -1.34
C PRO A 184 25.93 -8.66 -1.08
N ASP A 185 26.25 -7.38 -0.84
CA ASP A 185 25.27 -6.34 -0.51
C ASP A 185 24.14 -6.24 -1.56
N ASP A 186 24.40 -6.65 -2.80
CA ASP A 186 23.44 -6.68 -3.92
C ASP A 186 22.47 -7.87 -3.91
N CYS A 187 22.64 -8.87 -3.04
CA CYS A 187 21.84 -10.12 -3.12
C CYS A 187 20.47 -10.05 -2.44
N CYS A 188 20.17 -9.02 -1.63
CA CYS A 188 18.93 -8.93 -0.83
C CYS A 188 18.17 -7.60 -0.97
N ASP A 189 18.62 -6.69 -1.83
CA ASP A 189 17.92 -5.42 -2.04
C ASP A 189 16.84 -5.60 -3.13
N PRO A 190 15.53 -5.42 -2.82
CA PRO A 190 14.46 -5.49 -3.81
C PRO A 190 14.59 -4.43 -4.92
N TRP A 191 15.42 -3.41 -4.71
CA TRP A 191 15.58 -2.24 -5.58
C TRP A 191 16.88 -2.27 -6.40
N ILE A 192 17.82 -3.17 -6.12
CA ILE A 192 19.06 -3.30 -6.90
C ILE A 192 18.90 -4.40 -7.95
N LYS A 193 18.68 -3.98 -9.20
CA LYS A 193 18.81 -4.82 -10.39
C LYS A 193 20.26 -4.77 -10.83
N SER A 194 21.06 -5.77 -10.48
CA SER A 194 22.36 -5.92 -11.15
C SER A 194 22.12 -6.39 -12.59
N VAL A 195 22.68 -5.66 -13.56
CA VAL A 195 22.57 -5.96 -14.99
C VAL A 195 23.75 -6.86 -15.35
N GLY A 196 23.46 -8.07 -15.83
CA GLY A 196 24.50 -8.97 -16.33
C GLY A 196 25.27 -8.37 -17.50
N PRO A 197 26.48 -8.88 -17.83
CA PRO A 197 27.25 -8.41 -19.00
C PRO A 197 26.54 -8.63 -20.35
N ASP A 198 25.46 -9.42 -20.37
CA ASP A 198 24.58 -9.66 -21.51
C ASP A 198 23.29 -8.80 -21.48
N GLY A 199 23.12 -7.93 -20.48
CA GLY A 199 21.97 -7.06 -20.33
C GLY A 199 20.72 -7.73 -19.74
N THR A 200 20.81 -8.98 -19.28
CA THR A 200 19.69 -9.68 -18.67
C THR A 200 19.48 -9.22 -17.22
N VAL A 201 18.21 -9.08 -16.82
CA VAL A 201 17.80 -8.74 -15.45
C VAL A 201 17.34 -10.04 -14.81
N GLU A 202 18.21 -10.68 -14.04
CA GLU A 202 17.84 -11.84 -13.23
C GLU A 202 17.45 -11.38 -11.83
N SER A 203 16.18 -11.59 -11.44
CA SER A 203 15.83 -11.52 -10.03
C SER A 203 16.56 -12.67 -9.34
N HIS A 204 17.61 -12.36 -8.59
CA HIS A 204 18.24 -13.37 -7.75
C HIS A 204 17.22 -13.73 -6.67
N ASP A 205 16.74 -14.98 -6.69
CA ASP A 205 15.91 -15.51 -5.63
C ASP A 205 16.79 -15.54 -4.37
N CYS A 206 16.66 -14.54 -3.48
CA CYS A 206 17.50 -14.35 -2.29
C CYS A 206 17.47 -15.56 -1.32
N LYS A 207 16.63 -16.54 -1.62
CA LYS A 207 16.37 -17.72 -0.84
C LYS A 207 17.62 -18.59 -0.65
N ASP A 208 18.52 -18.60 -1.65
CA ASP A 208 19.67 -19.52 -1.67
C ASP A 208 21.04 -18.85 -1.49
N CYS A 209 21.17 -17.52 -1.59
CA CYS A 209 22.49 -16.83 -1.44
C CYS A 209 22.86 -16.44 0.00
N CYS A 210 21.90 -16.47 0.92
CA CYS A 210 22.04 -15.89 2.26
C CYS A 210 21.66 -16.83 3.41
N THR A 211 21.60 -18.14 3.16
CA THR A 211 21.04 -19.05 4.14
C THR A 211 22.07 -19.45 5.20
N LYS A 212 22.02 -18.77 6.35
CA LYS A 212 22.63 -19.23 7.59
C LYS A 212 21.71 -20.26 8.23
N TYR A 213 22.13 -21.52 8.22
CA TYR A 213 21.39 -22.59 8.88
C TYR A 213 22.03 -22.92 10.22
N ASN A 214 21.63 -22.25 11.31
CA ASN A 214 22.01 -22.77 12.62
C ASN A 214 21.04 -23.90 12.99
N ARG A 215 21.60 -25.05 13.40
CA ARG A 215 20.80 -26.20 13.79
C ARG A 215 21.06 -26.56 15.23
N ASP A 216 20.18 -26.20 16.13
CA ASP A 216 20.45 -26.33 17.55
C ASP A 216 20.54 -27.79 18.00
N THR A 217 19.65 -28.63 17.47
CA THR A 217 19.64 -30.06 17.80
C THR A 217 19.67 -30.96 16.55
N ILE A 218 20.35 -32.10 16.67
CA ILE A 218 20.35 -33.16 15.65
C ILE A 218 19.94 -34.45 16.35
N LYS A 219 18.86 -35.06 15.89
CA LYS A 219 18.43 -36.39 16.32
C LYS A 219 18.80 -37.40 15.23
N VAL A 220 19.52 -38.44 15.60
CA VAL A 220 19.90 -39.53 14.70
C VAL A 220 19.15 -40.78 15.14
N GLY A 221 18.39 -41.38 14.23
CA GLY A 221 17.70 -42.65 14.46
C GLY A 221 18.67 -43.83 14.64
N SER A 222 18.14 -45.02 14.89
CA SER A 222 18.95 -46.24 15.14
C SER A 222 19.99 -46.50 14.04
N ARG A 223 21.20 -46.92 14.42
CA ARG A 223 22.26 -47.34 13.50
C ARG A 223 22.56 -48.82 13.74
N ASP A 224 22.11 -49.67 12.83
CA ASP A 224 22.35 -51.11 12.93
C ASP A 224 23.50 -51.54 12.02
N ALA A 225 24.33 -52.45 12.51
CA ALA A 225 25.39 -53.09 11.75
C ALA A 225 25.31 -54.60 11.98
N ILE A 226 25.04 -55.34 10.91
CA ILE A 226 24.87 -56.80 10.97
C ILE A 226 25.86 -57.47 10.02
N ALA A 227 26.66 -58.38 10.56
CA ALA A 227 27.64 -59.15 9.80
C ALA A 227 27.40 -60.66 9.95
N PHE A 228 27.41 -61.38 8.83
CA PHE A 228 27.29 -62.84 8.80
C PHE A 228 28.48 -63.49 8.08
N GLY A 229 29.05 -64.54 8.70
CA GLY A 229 30.25 -65.22 8.20
C GLY A 229 31.55 -64.45 8.55
N MET A 230 32.60 -64.57 7.73
CA MET A 230 33.80 -63.72 7.82
C MET A 230 33.54 -62.34 7.20
N ALA A 231 32.57 -61.61 7.72
CA ALA A 231 32.16 -60.31 7.24
C ALA A 231 32.26 -59.25 8.35
N SER A 232 32.27 -57.98 7.97
CA SER A 232 32.27 -56.84 8.89
C SER A 232 31.22 -55.85 8.40
N ALA A 233 30.40 -55.36 9.32
CA ALA A 233 29.50 -54.26 9.07
C ALA A 233 29.86 -53.13 10.04
N THR A 234 29.83 -51.89 9.56
CA THR A 234 30.14 -50.72 10.38
C THR A 234 29.20 -49.59 9.99
N ASN A 235 28.63 -48.94 10.99
CA ASN A 235 27.76 -47.79 10.79
C ASN A 235 28.33 -46.64 11.63
N ASN A 236 28.91 -45.65 10.96
CA ASN A 236 29.56 -44.51 11.60
C ASN A 236 28.69 -43.27 11.43
N VAL A 237 28.55 -42.50 12.51
CA VAL A 237 27.90 -41.19 12.48
C VAL A 237 28.90 -40.15 12.95
N LYS A 238 29.07 -39.09 12.16
CA LYS A 238 29.96 -37.98 12.48
C LYS A 238 29.17 -36.67 12.36
N VAL A 239 29.10 -35.92 13.45
CA VAL A 239 28.55 -34.57 13.46
C VAL A 239 29.72 -33.59 13.50
N VAL A 240 29.82 -32.72 12.50
CA VAL A 240 30.86 -31.68 12.42
C VAL A 240 30.20 -30.33 12.59
N ALA A 241 30.59 -29.61 13.64
CA ALA A 241 30.23 -28.20 13.82
C ALA A 241 31.31 -27.32 13.18
N GLU A 242 30.89 -26.17 12.66
CA GLU A 242 31.74 -25.10 12.11
C GLU A 242 32.55 -25.51 10.87
N GLN A 243 31.97 -25.29 9.69
CA GLN A 243 32.74 -25.21 8.45
C GLN A 243 32.77 -23.75 8.01
N LYS A 244 33.94 -23.12 8.18
CA LYS A 244 34.28 -21.86 7.53
C LYS A 244 34.63 -22.09 6.06
#